data_AF-A0A349M4X2-F1
#
_entry.id   AF-A0A349M4X2-F1
#
_cell.length_a   1.000
_cell.length_b   1.000
_cell.length_c   1.000
_cell.angle_alpha   90.00
_cell.angle_beta   90.00
_cell.angle_gamma   90.00
#
_symmetry.space_group_name_H-M   'P 1'
#
loop_
_entity.id
_entity.type
_entity.pdbx_description
1 polymer ?
#
loop_
_entity_poly.entity_id
_entity_poly.type
_entity_poly.pdbx_seq_one_letter_code
_entity_poly.pdbx_strand_id
1 'polypeptide(L)'
;MRRDYELGFILNPEVNEEQTRAILDRVEQVVANYNGQIVRINQWGRRRLGYPIEHHRDGFYVFIDMILTPETVIELDRTLKVSEEVLRHLVKRRDPKTVQKEREARAAAVAAAAAAATPTPTAPEAEAEVPAEVHDEMAIPSEASSDEVIADQEAEILSGPSAEDVENVPPAIEEPEQTVEA
;
A
#
# COMPACT_ATOMS: atom_id res chain seq x y z
N MET A 1 25.37 -12.33 -1.53
CA MET A 1 24.56 -13.11 -2.51
C MET A 1 23.12 -13.13 -2.04
N ARG A 2 22.14 -12.88 -2.92
CA ARG A 2 20.71 -13.00 -2.59
C ARG A 2 20.28 -14.47 -2.44
N ARG A 3 19.24 -14.74 -1.66
CA ARG A 3 18.66 -16.07 -1.42
C ARG A 3 17.13 -15.96 -1.33
N ASP A 4 16.42 -17.05 -1.59
CA ASP A 4 14.98 -17.15 -1.42
C ASP A 4 14.61 -17.27 0.08
N TYR A 5 13.65 -16.45 0.51
CA TYR A 5 13.10 -16.39 1.86
C TYR A 5 11.57 -16.37 1.83
N GLU A 6 10.97 -16.85 2.90
CA GLU A 6 9.54 -16.87 3.20
C GLU A 6 9.36 -16.05 4.48
N LEU A 7 8.58 -14.98 4.42
CA LEU A 7 8.11 -14.25 5.60
C LEU A 7 6.66 -14.64 5.83
N GLY A 8 6.34 -15.20 7.00
CA GLY A 8 4.97 -15.30 7.49
C GLY A 8 4.78 -14.35 8.68
N PHE A 9 3.70 -13.58 8.70
CA PHE A 9 3.34 -12.77 9.87
C PHE A 9 1.84 -12.78 10.16
N ILE A 10 1.54 -12.45 11.41
CA ILE A 10 0.19 -12.37 11.99
C ILE A 10 0.01 -10.94 12.49
N LEU A 11 -0.99 -10.23 11.96
CA LEU A 11 -1.40 -8.92 12.45
C LEU A 11 -2.53 -9.04 13.49
N ASN A 12 -2.61 -8.05 14.37
CA ASN A 12 -3.69 -7.89 15.34
C ASN A 12 -5.07 -7.89 14.61
N PRO A 13 -6.08 -8.67 15.06
CA PRO A 13 -7.39 -8.75 14.40
C PRO A 13 -8.22 -7.45 14.42
N GLU A 14 -7.76 -6.42 15.14
CA GLU A 14 -8.39 -5.10 15.25
C GLU A 14 -7.87 -4.09 14.22
N VAL A 15 -6.78 -4.39 13.48
CA VAL A 15 -6.29 -3.49 12.43
C VAL A 15 -7.26 -3.47 11.25
N ASN A 16 -7.50 -2.28 10.69
CA ASN A 16 -8.31 -2.13 9.48
C ASN A 16 -7.55 -2.59 8.21
N GLU A 17 -8.27 -2.78 7.11
CA GLU A 17 -7.65 -3.18 5.82
C GLU A 17 -6.67 -2.11 5.31
N GLU A 18 -6.95 -0.83 5.56
CA GLU A 18 -6.06 0.29 5.23
C GLU A 18 -4.72 0.21 5.99
N GLN A 19 -4.76 -0.08 7.29
CA GLN A 19 -3.54 -0.35 8.09
C GLN A 19 -2.82 -1.60 7.58
N THR A 20 -3.55 -2.67 7.25
CA THR A 20 -2.98 -3.90 6.68
C THR A 20 -2.19 -3.60 5.41
N ARG A 21 -2.70 -2.70 4.55
CA ARG A 21 -1.99 -2.21 3.36
C ARG A 21 -0.78 -1.35 3.74
N ALA A 22 -0.93 -0.38 4.64
CA ALA A 22 0.19 0.45 5.09
C ALA A 22 1.35 -0.36 5.73
N ILE A 23 1.05 -1.47 6.42
CA ILE A 23 2.06 -2.40 6.97
C ILE A 23 2.72 -3.21 5.85
N LEU A 24 1.95 -3.67 4.85
CA LEU A 24 2.49 -4.31 3.65
C LEU A 24 3.44 -3.35 2.91
N ASP A 25 2.99 -2.13 2.62
CA ASP A 25 3.78 -1.10 1.92
C ASP A 25 5.08 -0.78 2.70
N ARG A 26 5.02 -0.72 4.03
CA ARG A 26 6.19 -0.55 4.93
C ARG A 26 7.18 -1.72 4.77
N VAL A 27 6.70 -2.95 4.65
CA VAL A 27 7.54 -4.13 4.36
C VAL A 27 8.10 -4.08 2.93
N GLU A 28 7.31 -3.68 1.93
CA GLU A 28 7.79 -3.53 0.54
C GLU A 28 8.89 -2.47 0.43
N GLN A 29 8.73 -1.33 1.11
CA GLN A 29 9.74 -0.26 1.17
C GLN A 29 11.05 -0.76 1.78
N VAL A 30 11.01 -1.46 2.93
CA VAL A 30 12.22 -2.08 3.52
C VAL A 30 12.88 -3.04 2.54
N VAL A 31 12.10 -3.89 1.86
CA VAL A 31 12.62 -4.85 0.87
C VAL A 31 13.26 -4.13 -0.33
N ALA A 32 12.64 -3.07 -0.84
CA ALA A 32 13.14 -2.28 -1.97
C ALA A 32 14.44 -1.53 -1.63
N ASN A 33 14.51 -0.93 -0.44
CA ASN A 33 15.65 -0.13 0.02
C ASN A 33 16.98 -0.92 0.05
N TYR A 34 16.94 -2.21 0.37
CA TYR A 34 18.11 -3.11 0.33
C TYR A 34 18.21 -3.92 -0.98
N ASN A 35 17.54 -3.47 -2.04
CA ASN A 35 17.46 -4.11 -3.36
C ASN A 35 17.07 -5.60 -3.28
N GLY A 36 16.11 -5.95 -2.44
CA GLY A 36 15.40 -7.22 -2.48
C GLY A 36 14.37 -7.26 -3.62
N GLN A 37 13.76 -8.43 -3.83
CA GLN A 37 12.67 -8.61 -4.80
C GLN A 37 11.54 -9.43 -4.18
N ILE A 38 10.30 -8.97 -4.29
CA ILE A 38 9.10 -9.73 -3.92
C ILE A 38 8.71 -10.63 -5.11
N VAL A 39 8.41 -11.89 -4.82
CA VAL A 39 8.06 -12.93 -5.81
C VAL A 39 6.56 -13.24 -5.80
N ARG A 40 5.94 -13.17 -4.61
CA ARG A 40 4.52 -13.45 -4.38
C ARG A 40 4.10 -12.95 -3.00
N ILE A 41 2.90 -12.37 -2.92
CA ILE A 41 2.19 -12.09 -1.66
C ILE A 41 0.97 -13.02 -1.60
N ASN A 42 0.68 -13.55 -0.41
CA ASN A 42 -0.49 -14.36 -0.11
C ASN A 42 -1.14 -13.81 1.17
N GLN A 43 -2.24 -13.09 1.02
CA GLN A 43 -3.08 -12.71 2.15
C GLN A 43 -4.07 -13.85 2.40
N TRP A 44 -4.14 -14.36 3.63
CA TRP A 44 -5.05 -15.43 4.03
C TRP A 44 -6.28 -14.91 4.80
N GLY A 45 -6.35 -13.60 5.05
CA GLY A 45 -7.40 -12.97 5.84
C GLY A 45 -7.32 -13.33 7.33
N ARG A 46 -8.40 -13.02 8.05
CA ARG A 46 -8.52 -13.28 9.50
C ARG A 46 -8.75 -14.77 9.76
N ARG A 47 -7.91 -15.39 10.59
CA ARG A 47 -8.03 -16.80 11.00
C ARG A 47 -7.84 -16.94 12.51
N ARG A 48 -8.53 -17.93 13.09
CA ARG A 48 -8.47 -18.22 14.53
C ARG A 48 -7.14 -18.83 14.94
N LEU A 49 -6.55 -18.30 16.02
CA LEU A 49 -5.32 -18.79 16.62
C LEU A 49 -5.58 -20.03 17.49
N GLY A 50 -4.59 -20.92 17.59
CA GLY A 50 -4.70 -22.12 18.44
C GLY A 50 -4.67 -21.83 19.94
N TYR A 51 -4.08 -20.70 20.33
CA TYR A 51 -4.04 -20.15 21.68
C TYR A 51 -3.96 -18.61 21.57
N PRO A 52 -4.38 -17.83 22.58
CA PRO A 52 -4.38 -16.37 22.48
C PRO A 52 -2.95 -15.80 22.50
N ILE A 53 -2.69 -14.82 21.64
CA ILE A 53 -1.47 -13.99 21.64
C ILE A 53 -1.92 -12.57 21.97
N GLU A 54 -1.33 -11.97 23.01
CA GLU A 54 -1.68 -10.61 23.48
C GLU A 54 -3.19 -10.45 23.67
N HIS A 55 -3.81 -11.46 24.30
CA HIS A 55 -5.25 -11.63 24.53
C HIS A 55 -6.12 -11.86 23.28
N HIS A 56 -5.66 -11.50 22.07
CA HIS A 56 -6.36 -11.77 20.81
C HIS A 56 -6.44 -13.28 20.51
N ARG A 57 -7.61 -13.74 20.04
CA ARG A 57 -7.88 -15.16 19.68
C ARG A 57 -7.92 -15.43 18.18
N ASP A 58 -7.88 -14.38 17.37
CA ASP A 58 -7.85 -14.39 15.92
C ASP A 58 -6.70 -13.49 15.46
N GLY A 59 -6.29 -13.56 14.20
CA GLY A 59 -5.31 -12.66 13.61
C GLY A 59 -5.34 -12.70 12.09
N PHE A 60 -4.87 -11.64 11.43
CA PHE A 60 -4.76 -11.61 9.97
C PHE A 60 -3.43 -12.24 9.52
N TYR A 61 -3.50 -13.28 8.70
CA TYR A 61 -2.33 -14.02 8.23
C TYR A 61 -1.86 -13.53 6.86
N VAL A 62 -0.57 -13.22 6.75
CA VAL A 62 0.10 -12.82 5.51
C VAL A 62 1.37 -13.63 5.32
N PHE A 63 1.60 -14.12 4.09
CA PHE A 63 2.82 -14.83 3.69
C PHE A 63 3.41 -14.22 2.41
N ILE A 64 4.71 -13.93 2.42
CA ILE A 64 5.42 -13.29 1.31
C ILE A 64 6.65 -14.13 0.91
N ASP A 65 6.70 -14.54 -0.36
CA ASP A 65 7.90 -15.12 -1.01
C ASP A 65 8.80 -13.98 -1.49
N MET A 66 10.08 -13.97 -1.10
CA MET A 66 11.03 -12.89 -1.41
C MET A 66 12.43 -13.40 -1.74
N ILE A 67 13.21 -12.60 -2.46
CA ILE A 67 14.63 -12.82 -2.76
C ILE A 67 15.43 -11.69 -2.12
N LEU A 68 16.12 -11.97 -1.01
CA LEU A 68 16.75 -10.97 -0.13
C LEU A 68 18.25 -11.22 0.08
N THR A 69 18.99 -10.21 0.52
CA THR A 69 20.33 -10.41 1.12
C THR A 69 20.19 -10.82 2.59
N PRO A 70 21.21 -11.43 3.22
CA PRO A 70 21.13 -11.72 4.66
C PRO A 70 21.11 -10.45 5.53
N GLU A 71 21.62 -9.32 5.04
CA GLU A 71 21.53 -8.03 5.74
C GLU A 71 20.09 -7.50 5.76
N THR A 72 19.38 -7.54 4.61
CA THR A 72 17.96 -7.14 4.53
C THR A 72 17.09 -7.88 5.54
N VAL A 73 17.38 -9.17 5.76
CA VAL A 73 16.64 -10.02 6.70
C VAL A 73 16.80 -9.57 8.15
N ILE A 74 17.97 -9.05 8.53
CA ILE A 74 18.23 -8.57 9.90
C ILE A 74 17.46 -7.26 10.14
N GLU A 75 17.47 -6.34 9.18
CA GLU A 75 16.75 -5.08 9.32
C GLU A 75 15.22 -5.27 9.24
N LEU A 76 14.74 -6.15 8.37
CA LEU A 76 13.33 -6.53 8.29
C LEU A 76 12.82 -7.20 9.59
N ASP A 77 13.62 -8.07 10.22
CA ASP A 77 13.30 -8.66 11.52
C ASP A 77 13.16 -7.59 12.62
N ARG A 78 14.05 -6.57 12.63
CA ARG A 78 13.97 -5.43 13.55
C ARG A 78 12.72 -4.58 13.31
N THR A 79 12.43 -4.20 12.07
CA THR A 79 11.24 -3.37 11.75
C THR A 79 9.93 -4.07 12.10
N LEU A 80 9.83 -5.38 11.82
CA LEU A 80 8.66 -6.17 12.22
C LEU A 80 8.54 -6.28 13.74
N LYS A 81 9.64 -6.52 14.45
CA LYS A 81 9.67 -6.62 15.92
C LYS A 81 9.34 -5.31 16.66
N VAL A 82 9.55 -4.16 16.02
CA VAL A 82 9.19 -2.82 16.56
C VAL A 82 7.75 -2.44 16.21
N SER A 83 7.10 -3.14 15.28
CA SER A 83 5.73 -2.84 14.85
C SER A 83 4.71 -3.51 15.79
N GLU A 84 4.12 -2.75 16.71
CA GLU A 84 3.07 -3.22 17.65
C GLU A 84 1.83 -3.84 16.95
N GLU A 85 1.63 -3.52 15.67
CA GLU A 85 0.59 -4.09 14.81
C GLU A 85 0.81 -5.60 14.50
N VAL A 86 2.01 -6.14 14.76
CA VAL A 86 2.49 -7.49 14.38
C VAL A 86 2.62 -8.42 15.60
N LEU A 87 1.56 -9.18 15.91
CA LEU A 87 1.52 -10.15 17.03
C LEU A 87 2.63 -11.23 16.96
N ARG A 88 3.06 -11.61 15.74
CA ARG A 88 4.15 -12.56 15.49
C ARG A 88 4.58 -12.55 14.03
N HIS A 89 5.89 -12.56 13.79
CA HIS A 89 6.49 -12.88 12.50
C HIS A 89 7.39 -14.13 12.56
N LEU A 90 7.73 -14.68 11.40
CA LEU A 90 8.72 -15.73 11.19
C LEU A 90 9.35 -15.53 9.80
N VAL A 91 10.66 -15.28 9.76
CA VAL A 91 11.45 -15.32 8.52
C VAL A 91 12.14 -16.67 8.40
N LYS A 92 11.91 -17.38 7.30
CA LYS A 92 12.50 -18.69 7.00
C LYS A 92 13.22 -18.64 5.65
N ARG A 93 14.45 -19.16 5.58
CA ARG A 93 15.13 -19.38 4.29
C ARG A 93 14.45 -20.55 3.57
N ARG A 94 14.05 -20.38 2.31
CA ARG A 94 13.48 -21.47 1.49
C ARG A 94 14.62 -22.29 0.88
N ASP A 95 14.42 -23.59 0.72
CA ASP A 95 15.42 -24.47 0.10
C ASP A 95 15.35 -24.37 -1.43
N PRO A 96 16.49 -24.18 -2.13
CA PRO A 96 16.49 -23.84 -3.56
C PRO A 96 15.85 -24.93 -4.43
N LYS A 97 15.99 -26.21 -4.04
CA LYS A 97 15.35 -27.34 -4.76
C LYS A 97 13.81 -27.25 -4.73
N THR A 98 13.24 -26.80 -3.62
CA THR A 98 11.79 -26.63 -3.46
C THR A 98 11.30 -25.45 -4.29
N VAL A 99 12.01 -24.31 -4.20
CA VAL A 99 11.64 -23.09 -4.94
C VAL A 99 11.72 -23.29 -6.45
N GLN A 100 12.74 -23.99 -6.98
CA GLN A 100 12.78 -24.28 -8.43
C GLN A 100 11.63 -25.19 -8.85
N LYS A 101 11.32 -26.26 -8.10
CA LYS A 101 10.16 -27.12 -8.41
C LYS A 101 8.83 -26.35 -8.36
N GLU A 102 8.67 -25.42 -7.43
CA GLU A 102 7.49 -24.54 -7.38
C GLU A 102 7.44 -23.55 -8.55
N ARG A 103 8.58 -22.99 -8.97
CA ARG A 103 8.70 -22.12 -10.15
C ARG A 103 8.41 -22.88 -11.45
N GLU A 104 8.94 -24.09 -11.60
CA GLU A 104 8.67 -25.00 -12.73
C GLU A 104 7.19 -25.39 -12.77
N ALA A 105 6.59 -25.78 -11.65
CA ALA A 105 5.17 -26.10 -11.56
C ALA A 105 4.28 -24.87 -11.86
N ARG A 106 4.64 -23.67 -11.37
CA ARG A 106 3.94 -22.42 -11.68
C ARG A 106 4.11 -22.02 -13.14
N ALA A 107 5.29 -22.20 -13.74
CA ALA A 107 5.54 -21.94 -15.15
C ALA A 107 4.75 -22.91 -16.05
N ALA A 108 4.71 -24.20 -15.72
CA ALA A 108 3.88 -25.19 -16.42
C ALA A 108 2.38 -24.89 -16.28
N ALA A 109 1.91 -24.48 -15.10
CA ALA A 109 0.52 -24.09 -14.88
C ALA A 109 0.14 -22.80 -15.64
N VAL A 110 1.04 -21.80 -15.69
CA VAL A 110 0.84 -20.56 -16.46
C VAL A 110 0.91 -20.82 -17.97
N ALA A 111 1.78 -21.72 -18.43
CA ALA A 111 1.81 -22.15 -19.83
C ALA A 111 0.53 -22.92 -20.22
N ALA A 112 0.02 -23.79 -19.34
CA ALA A 112 -1.25 -24.48 -19.55
C ALA A 112 -2.46 -23.52 -19.54
N ALA A 113 -2.44 -22.50 -18.68
CA ALA A 113 -3.46 -21.44 -18.68
C ALA A 113 -3.39 -20.57 -19.95
N ALA A 114 -2.19 -20.22 -20.41
CA ALA A 114 -1.99 -19.49 -21.67
C ALA A 114 -2.43 -20.30 -22.90
N ALA A 115 -2.26 -21.63 -22.88
CA ALA A 115 -2.75 -22.53 -23.92
C ALA A 115 -4.29 -22.68 -23.96
N ALA A 116 -5.00 -22.27 -22.91
CA ALA A 116 -6.47 -22.30 -22.83
C ALA A 116 -7.14 -20.96 -23.21
N ALA A 117 -6.35 -19.92 -23.49
CA ALA A 117 -6.84 -18.57 -23.78
C ALA A 117 -6.43 -18.10 -25.18
N THR A 118 -7.05 -18.69 -26.20
CA THR A 118 -7.10 -18.13 -27.56
C THR A 118 -8.36 -17.25 -27.70
N PRO A 119 -8.28 -15.92 -27.50
CA PRO A 119 -9.38 -15.04 -27.88
C PRO A 119 -9.46 -15.00 -29.40
N THR A 120 -10.44 -15.68 -29.99
CA THR A 120 -10.73 -15.58 -31.42
C THR A 120 -11.10 -14.13 -31.75
N PRO A 121 -10.34 -13.41 -32.61
CA PRO A 121 -10.74 -12.09 -33.05
C PRO A 121 -11.87 -12.23 -34.08
N THR A 122 -13.05 -11.65 -33.79
CA THR A 122 -14.16 -11.60 -34.76
C THR A 122 -14.93 -10.29 -34.61
N ALA A 123 -14.38 -9.27 -35.27
CA ALA A 123 -15.00 -8.05 -35.78
C ALA A 123 -14.18 -7.71 -37.05
N PRO A 124 -14.74 -7.07 -38.11
CA PRO A 124 -15.83 -6.09 -38.03
C PRO A 124 -16.96 -6.26 -39.07
N GLU A 125 -17.88 -5.28 -39.05
CA GLU A 125 -18.71 -4.73 -40.15
C GLU A 125 -19.63 -5.62 -41.00
N ALA A 126 -20.94 -5.34 -40.88
CA ALA A 126 -21.79 -4.92 -42.01
C ALA A 126 -23.07 -4.21 -41.52
N GLU A 127 -23.49 -3.15 -42.22
CA GLU A 127 -24.86 -2.61 -42.22
C GLU A 127 -25.80 -3.54 -43.04
N ALA A 128 -27.13 -3.49 -42.99
CA ALA A 128 -28.07 -2.58 -42.32
C ALA A 128 -29.11 -3.42 -41.50
N GLU A 129 -30.42 -3.17 -41.34
CA GLU A 129 -31.39 -2.21 -41.90
C GLU A 129 -32.59 -2.03 -40.93
N VAL A 130 -33.38 -0.96 -41.10
CA VAL A 130 -34.66 -0.66 -40.41
C VAL A 130 -35.63 -0.03 -41.43
N PRO A 131 -36.98 -0.11 -41.27
CA PRO A 131 -37.71 0.92 -40.51
C PRO A 131 -39.09 0.49 -39.93
N ALA A 132 -39.83 1.51 -39.45
CA ALA A 132 -41.25 1.55 -39.04
C ALA A 132 -41.59 1.04 -37.60
N GLU A 133 -42.36 1.77 -36.76
CA GLU A 133 -43.03 3.07 -37.00
C GLU A 133 -43.26 3.93 -35.73
N VAL A 134 -43.28 5.25 -35.92
CA VAL A 134 -43.77 6.40 -35.11
C VAL A 134 -43.75 6.42 -33.56
N HIS A 135 -43.17 7.50 -33.04
CA HIS A 135 -43.92 8.42 -32.18
C HIS A 135 -43.42 9.87 -32.31
N ASP A 136 -44.36 10.80 -32.48
CA ASP A 136 -44.18 12.24 -32.76
C ASP A 136 -45.27 13.01 -31.96
N GLU A 137 -45.24 14.32 -31.71
CA GLU A 137 -44.41 15.46 -32.18
C GLU A 137 -43.74 16.15 -30.94
N MET A 138 -43.06 17.31 -30.96
CA MET A 138 -42.98 18.43 -31.91
C MET A 138 -41.62 19.17 -31.85
N ALA A 139 -41.45 20.09 -32.81
CA ALA A 139 -40.58 21.27 -32.91
C ALA A 139 -39.77 21.76 -31.66
N ILE A 140 -38.46 22.08 -31.71
CA ILE A 140 -37.68 23.14 -32.46
C ILE A 140 -38.28 24.56 -32.38
N PRO A 141 -37.55 25.71 -32.50
CA PRO A 141 -36.14 26.00 -32.89
C PRO A 141 -35.32 26.75 -31.79
N SER A 142 -34.04 27.19 -31.91
CA SER A 142 -32.84 26.84 -32.75
C SER A 142 -31.55 27.49 -32.13
N GLU A 143 -30.54 27.78 -32.97
CA GLU A 143 -29.16 28.26 -32.78
C GLU A 143 -28.84 29.61 -32.07
N ALA A 144 -27.64 29.61 -31.44
CA ALA A 144 -26.56 30.63 -31.50
C ALA A 144 -26.52 31.91 -30.61
N SER A 145 -25.25 32.30 -30.38
CA SER A 145 -24.69 33.64 -30.08
C SER A 145 -24.75 34.25 -28.67
N SER A 146 -23.55 34.21 -28.05
CA SER A 146 -22.85 35.37 -27.45
C SER A 146 -23.19 35.90 -26.05
N ASP A 147 -22.13 36.48 -25.45
CA ASP A 147 -22.02 37.48 -24.38
C ASP A 147 -23.16 37.68 -23.36
N GLU A 148 -22.81 37.59 -22.07
CA GLU A 148 -22.46 38.82 -21.35
C GLU A 148 -21.38 38.57 -20.27
N VAL A 149 -20.68 39.64 -19.88
CA VAL A 149 -19.59 39.67 -18.91
C VAL A 149 -20.09 40.01 -17.50
N ILE A 150 -19.50 39.41 -16.47
CA ILE A 150 -19.29 40.07 -15.17
C ILE A 150 -17.86 39.75 -14.71
N ALA A 151 -17.10 40.79 -14.40
CA ALA A 151 -15.79 40.73 -13.74
C ALA A 151 -15.90 41.39 -12.35
N ASP A 152 -14.75 41.70 -11.73
CA ASP A 152 -14.59 42.49 -10.49
C ASP A 152 -15.07 41.82 -9.16
N GLN A 153 -14.38 41.99 -8.02
CA GLN A 153 -13.03 42.53 -7.80
C GLN A 153 -12.42 42.03 -6.47
N GLU A 154 -11.11 42.18 -6.29
CA GLU A 154 -10.41 42.10 -5.00
C GLU A 154 -10.57 43.40 -4.19
N ALA A 155 -10.56 43.34 -2.85
CA ALA A 155 -10.03 44.42 -1.97
C ALA A 155 -9.98 44.02 -0.47
N GLU A 156 -8.96 44.51 0.25
CA GLU A 156 -8.88 44.53 1.72
C GLU A 156 -9.62 45.74 2.34
N ILE A 157 -10.05 45.64 3.61
CA ILE A 157 -9.87 46.59 4.75
C ILE A 157 -10.71 46.13 5.97
N LEU A 158 -10.42 46.37 7.25
CA LEU A 158 -9.25 46.84 8.02
C LEU A 158 -9.52 46.62 9.54
N SER A 159 -8.48 46.61 10.39
CA SER A 159 -8.48 46.80 11.86
C SER A 159 -8.71 45.58 12.79
N GLY A 160 -7.83 45.44 13.78
CA GLY A 160 -7.94 44.54 14.94
C GLY A 160 -8.45 45.27 16.21
N PRO A 161 -7.88 45.10 17.43
CA PRO A 161 -6.65 44.38 17.80
C PRO A 161 -6.75 43.45 19.04
N SER A 162 -5.70 42.64 19.29
CA SER A 162 -4.98 42.50 20.58
C SER A 162 -3.94 41.38 20.49
N ALA A 163 -2.81 41.53 21.19
CA ALA A 163 -1.74 40.53 21.23
C ALA A 163 -1.10 40.50 22.62
N GLU A 164 -1.39 39.45 23.38
CA GLU A 164 -0.76 39.11 24.67
C GLU A 164 -0.52 37.58 24.69
N ASP A 165 0.28 37.09 25.64
CA ASP A 165 0.57 35.67 25.92
C ASP A 165 1.20 34.82 24.79
N VAL A 166 2.45 35.18 24.42
CA VAL A 166 3.46 34.17 24.04
C VAL A 166 4.27 33.84 25.30
N GLU A 167 4.07 32.63 25.84
CA GLU A 167 4.63 32.24 27.13
C GLU A 167 6.16 32.11 27.13
N ASN A 168 6.79 32.50 28.24
CA ASN A 168 8.23 32.73 28.36
C ASN A 168 9.04 31.42 28.53
N VAL A 169 9.92 31.11 27.58
CA VAL A 169 10.83 29.94 27.67
C VAL A 169 12.02 30.25 28.59
N PRO A 170 12.24 29.50 29.68
CA PRO A 170 13.30 29.79 30.64
C PRO A 170 14.67 29.20 30.22
N PRO A 171 15.76 29.99 30.24
CA PRO A 171 17.13 29.49 30.10
C PRO A 171 17.91 29.57 31.42
N ALA A 172 18.14 28.44 32.07
CA ALA A 172 19.10 28.30 33.16
C ALA A 172 19.66 26.86 33.18
N ILE A 173 20.88 26.68 32.70
CA ILE A 173 21.68 25.46 32.87
C ILE A 173 22.89 25.87 33.71
N GLU A 174 23.05 25.26 34.89
CA GLU A 174 24.21 25.46 35.76
C GLU A 174 25.36 24.53 35.36
N GLU A 175 26.50 25.09 34.97
CA GLU A 175 27.80 24.41 34.99
C GLU A 175 28.85 25.33 35.64
N PRO A 176 29.35 24.99 36.85
CA PRO A 176 30.48 25.69 37.45
C PRO A 176 31.80 25.00 37.08
N GLU A 177 32.46 25.47 36.01
CA GLU A 177 33.87 25.11 35.74
C GLU A 177 34.76 25.63 36.88
N GLN A 178 35.30 24.73 37.71
CA GLN A 178 36.41 25.07 38.61
C GLN A 178 37.75 24.93 37.91
N THR A 179 38.20 26.02 37.30
CA THR A 179 39.57 26.15 36.78
C THR A 179 40.60 26.09 37.90
N VAL A 180 41.59 25.23 37.73
CA VAL A 180 42.80 25.16 38.58
C VAL A 180 43.80 26.22 38.11
N GLU A 181 44.46 26.91 39.06
CA GLU A 181 45.91 27.29 39.07
C GLU A 181 46.17 28.61 39.83
N ALA A 182 46.80 28.51 41.01
CA ALA A 182 47.65 29.52 41.68
C ALA A 182 48.34 28.91 42.91
#